data_AF-A0A7V2W4N9-F1
#
_entry.id   AF-A0A7V2W4N9-F1
#
_cell.length_a   1.000
_cell.length_b   1.000
_cell.length_c   1.000
_cell.angle_alpha   90.00
_cell.angle_beta   90.00
_cell.angle_gamma   90.00
#
_symmetry.space_group_name_H-M   'P 1'
#
loop_
_entity.id
_entity.type
_entity.pdbx_description
1 polymer ?
#
loop_
_entity_poly.entity_id
_entity_poly.type
_entity_poly.pdbx_seq_one_letter_code
_entity_poly.pdbx_strand_id
1 'polypeptide(L)'
;MKYIFPIFLSLFFACKNQPKNKPVAEEKLPEGFPAFYQRFHSDSLYQINHIIFPLQGIPNNADRSALTDDTFRWKKEDWQMMHPIDFQMSEYQRILTPLTDQMVVEHIVHKNGQYGMLRRFAIIGDDWHLIYYAGMNRLAQ
;
A
#
# COMPACT_ATOMS: atom_id res chain seq x y z
N MET A 1 49.96 49.71 2.44
CA MET A 1 49.07 48.57 2.12
C MET A 1 48.17 48.31 3.33
N LYS A 2 46.90 48.70 3.25
CA LYS A 2 45.88 48.56 4.30
C LYS A 2 44.76 47.68 3.74
N TYR A 3 44.40 46.66 4.51
CA TYR A 3 43.35 45.68 4.25
C TYR A 3 41.95 46.33 4.21
N ILE A 4 41.01 45.70 3.50
CA ILE A 4 39.74 45.14 4.03
C ILE A 4 38.68 45.02 2.89
N PHE A 5 38.28 43.78 2.66
CA PHE A 5 37.18 43.25 1.85
C PHE A 5 36.14 42.68 2.85
N PRO A 6 34.86 42.46 2.52
CA PRO A 6 33.83 43.33 1.98
C PRO A 6 32.58 43.36 2.91
N ILE A 7 31.55 44.06 2.46
CA ILE A 7 30.24 44.30 3.09
C ILE A 7 29.47 42.99 3.35
N PHE A 8 29.09 42.79 4.61
CA PHE A 8 28.27 41.70 5.14
C PHE A 8 26.80 41.92 4.73
N LEU A 9 26.26 41.04 3.89
CA LEU A 9 24.89 41.05 3.38
C LEU A 9 23.97 40.37 4.41
N SER A 10 23.25 41.18 5.19
CA SER A 10 22.27 40.72 6.17
C SER A 10 20.96 40.27 5.50
N LEU A 11 20.78 38.97 5.30
CA LEU A 11 19.50 38.38 4.89
C LEU A 11 18.67 38.01 6.14
N PHE A 12 17.51 38.64 6.25
CA PHE A 12 16.49 38.40 7.26
C PHE A 12 15.92 36.98 7.13
N PHE A 13 16.22 36.10 8.09
CA PHE A 13 15.46 34.85 8.27
C PHE A 13 14.19 35.13 9.07
N ALA A 14 13.10 35.42 8.36
CA ALA A 14 11.74 35.33 8.90
C ALA A 14 11.26 33.88 8.80
N CYS A 15 11.38 33.09 9.89
CA CYS A 15 10.70 31.80 9.98
C CYS A 15 9.22 32.03 10.36
N LYS A 16 8.35 31.77 9.39
CA LYS A 16 6.89 31.76 9.54
C LYS A 16 6.49 30.48 10.29
N ASN A 17 5.87 30.61 11.47
CA ASN A 17 5.29 29.50 12.21
C ASN A 17 4.24 28.79 11.34
N GLN A 18 4.53 27.58 10.88
CA GLN A 18 3.54 26.70 10.30
C GLN A 18 2.87 25.86 11.41
N PRO A 19 1.54 25.70 11.39
CA PRO A 19 0.86 24.78 12.28
C PRO A 19 1.36 23.37 11.96
N LYS A 20 1.99 22.73 12.96
CA LYS A 20 2.36 21.31 12.89
C LYS A 20 1.07 20.50 12.78
N ASN A 21 0.74 20.05 11.56
CA ASN A 21 -0.12 18.89 11.39
C ASN A 21 0.45 17.78 12.28
N LYS A 22 -0.36 17.29 13.23
CA LYS A 22 0.01 16.13 14.03
C LYS A 22 0.30 14.98 13.06
N PRO A 23 1.49 14.36 13.10
CA PRO A 23 1.70 13.14 12.35
C PRO A 23 0.74 12.10 12.92
N VAL A 24 -0.13 11.56 12.07
CA VAL A 24 -0.78 10.28 12.32
C VAL A 24 0.35 9.31 12.59
N ALA A 25 0.37 8.66 13.74
CA ALA A 25 1.40 7.70 14.07
C ALA A 25 1.43 6.65 12.95
N GLU A 26 2.52 6.59 12.19
CA GLU A 26 2.78 5.46 11.31
C GLU A 26 2.91 4.24 12.21
N GLU A 27 1.87 3.42 12.27
CA GLU A 27 1.94 2.14 12.96
C GLU A 27 3.10 1.35 12.35
N LYS A 28 4.02 0.93 13.22
CA LYS A 28 5.21 0.20 12.81
C LYS A 28 4.77 -1.11 12.14
N LEU A 29 5.19 -1.32 10.89
CA LEU A 29 4.94 -2.55 10.17
C LEU A 29 5.70 -3.73 10.80
N PRO A 30 5.17 -4.97 10.69
CA PRO A 30 5.83 -6.16 11.19
C PRO A 30 7.20 -6.37 10.55
N GLU A 31 8.05 -7.11 11.26
CA GLU A 31 9.38 -7.46 10.76
C GLU A 31 9.29 -8.29 9.47
N GLY A 32 10.22 -8.05 8.55
CA GLY A 32 10.28 -8.74 7.25
C GLY A 32 9.21 -8.34 6.24
N PHE A 33 8.04 -7.83 6.68
CA PHE A 33 6.94 -7.46 5.79
C PHE A 33 7.35 -6.46 4.69
N PRO A 34 8.11 -5.37 4.96
CA PRO A 34 8.53 -4.45 3.90
C PRO A 34 9.37 -5.11 2.80
N ALA A 35 10.29 -6.02 3.18
CA ALA A 35 11.14 -6.75 2.24
C ALA A 35 10.34 -7.75 1.41
N PHE A 36 9.44 -8.50 2.06
CA PHE A 36 8.45 -9.34 1.39
C PHE A 36 7.64 -8.52 0.38
N TYR A 37 7.02 -7.42 0.82
CA TYR A 37 6.11 -6.62 0.00
C TYR A 37 6.81 -6.08 -1.25
N GLN A 38 8.05 -5.59 -1.10
CA GLN A 38 8.84 -5.13 -2.24
C GLN A 38 9.09 -6.26 -3.23
N ARG A 39 9.57 -7.41 -2.75
CA ARG A 39 9.88 -8.57 -3.61
C ARG A 39 8.62 -9.14 -4.27
N PHE A 40 7.51 -9.21 -3.54
CA PHE A 40 6.21 -9.65 -4.03
C PHE A 40 5.72 -8.86 -5.24
N HIS A 41 6.02 -7.56 -5.30
CA HIS A 41 5.59 -6.72 -6.43
C HIS A 41 6.66 -6.62 -7.54
N SER A 42 7.92 -6.94 -7.27
CA SER A 42 9.01 -6.84 -8.26
C SER A 42 9.39 -8.16 -8.93
N ASP A 43 9.13 -9.30 -8.30
CA ASP A 43 9.51 -10.63 -8.78
C ASP A 43 8.25 -11.47 -9.03
N SER A 44 8.00 -11.75 -10.31
CA SER A 44 6.82 -12.48 -10.77
C SER A 44 6.76 -13.92 -10.27
N LEU A 45 7.91 -14.61 -10.21
CA LEU A 45 7.97 -15.98 -9.72
C LEU A 45 7.75 -16.01 -8.20
N TYR A 46 8.37 -15.07 -7.49
CA TYR A 46 8.16 -14.92 -6.05
C TYR A 46 6.69 -14.61 -5.75
N GLN A 47 6.05 -13.71 -6.49
CA GLN A 47 4.63 -13.41 -6.33
C GLN A 47 3.76 -14.66 -6.42
N ILE A 48 3.89 -15.44 -7.50
CA ILE A 48 3.09 -16.65 -7.71
C ILE A 48 3.34 -17.69 -6.61
N ASN A 49 4.57 -17.82 -6.10
CA ASN A 49 4.89 -18.75 -5.03
C ASN A 49 4.38 -18.30 -3.65
N HIS A 50 4.07 -17.02 -3.46
CA HIS A 50 3.56 -16.45 -2.21
C HIS A 50 2.07 -16.08 -2.30
N ILE A 51 1.35 -16.72 -3.21
CA ILE A 51 -0.11 -16.69 -3.27
C ILE A 51 -0.62 -18.10 -3.06
N ILE A 52 -1.54 -18.25 -2.10
CA ILE A 52 -2.21 -19.54 -1.88
C ILE A 52 -3.42 -19.61 -2.80
N PHE A 53 -3.28 -20.32 -3.91
CA PHE A 53 -4.37 -20.62 -4.81
C PHE A 53 -5.13 -21.88 -4.38
N PRO A 54 -6.47 -21.95 -4.58
CA PRO A 54 -7.34 -20.88 -5.07
C PRO A 54 -7.49 -19.76 -4.03
N LEU A 55 -7.25 -18.52 -4.44
CA LEU A 55 -7.15 -17.37 -3.53
C LEU A 55 -8.54 -16.74 -3.32
N GLN A 56 -8.97 -16.60 -2.06
CA GLN A 56 -10.24 -15.94 -1.75
C GLN A 56 -10.24 -14.45 -2.12
N GLY A 57 -11.37 -13.94 -2.58
CA GLY A 57 -11.43 -12.56 -3.02
C GLY A 57 -12.78 -12.09 -3.54
N ILE A 58 -12.73 -10.92 -4.17
CA ILE A 58 -13.83 -10.32 -4.94
C ILE A 58 -13.23 -9.92 -6.30
N PRO A 59 -13.89 -10.21 -7.43
CA PRO A 59 -13.38 -9.84 -8.76
C PRO A 59 -13.36 -8.32 -8.95
N ASN A 60 -12.67 -7.85 -9.99
CA ASN A 60 -12.77 -6.45 -10.41
C ASN A 60 -14.19 -6.13 -10.90
N ASN A 61 -14.67 -4.91 -10.63
CA ASN A 61 -15.99 -4.42 -11.07
C ASN A 61 -17.16 -5.34 -10.68
N ALA A 62 -17.08 -5.96 -9.50
CA ALA A 62 -18.12 -6.77 -8.91
C ALA A 62 -19.42 -5.97 -8.77
N ASP A 63 -20.54 -6.61 -9.11
CA ASP A 63 -21.86 -6.11 -8.79
C ASP A 63 -22.18 -6.32 -7.31
N ARG A 64 -23.35 -5.83 -6.89
CA ARG A 64 -23.76 -5.90 -5.47
C ARG A 64 -23.86 -7.34 -4.97
N SER A 65 -24.26 -8.30 -5.80
CA SER A 65 -24.31 -9.72 -5.40
C SER A 65 -22.92 -10.32 -5.22
N ALA A 66 -21.98 -10.00 -6.12
CA ALA A 66 -20.61 -10.49 -6.05
C ALA A 66 -19.81 -9.89 -4.86
N LEU A 67 -20.19 -8.71 -4.36
CA LEU A 67 -19.61 -8.16 -3.13
C LEU A 67 -19.94 -8.97 -1.86
N THR A 68 -21.04 -9.71 -1.88
CA THR A 68 -21.51 -10.57 -0.78
C THR A 68 -21.24 -12.05 -1.00
N ASP A 69 -20.69 -12.40 -2.17
CA ASP A 69 -20.36 -13.76 -2.53
C ASP A 69 -19.02 -14.17 -1.92
N ASP A 70 -19.05 -15.09 -0.95
CA ASP A 70 -17.86 -15.62 -0.29
C ASP A 70 -17.27 -16.84 -1.02
N THR A 71 -17.85 -17.25 -2.15
CA THR A 71 -17.46 -18.43 -2.94
C THR A 71 -16.47 -18.11 -4.06
N PHE A 72 -16.36 -16.84 -4.47
CA PHE A 72 -15.41 -16.44 -5.51
C PHE A 72 -13.96 -16.74 -5.11
N ARG A 73 -13.20 -17.31 -6.04
CA ARG A 73 -11.76 -17.57 -5.88
C ARG A 73 -11.00 -17.18 -7.14
N TRP A 74 -9.89 -16.46 -6.96
CA TRP A 74 -8.90 -16.27 -8.01
C TRP A 74 -8.18 -17.59 -8.27
N LYS A 75 -8.05 -17.93 -9.56
CA LYS A 75 -7.29 -19.08 -10.02
C LYS A 75 -5.90 -18.64 -10.44
N LYS A 76 -4.94 -19.57 -10.38
CA LYS A 76 -3.56 -19.29 -10.77
C LYS A 76 -3.45 -18.95 -12.26
N GLU A 77 -4.25 -19.62 -13.07
CA GLU A 77 -4.26 -19.47 -14.53
C GLU A 77 -4.81 -18.11 -14.98
N ASP A 78 -5.69 -17.51 -14.17
CA ASP A 78 -6.34 -16.22 -14.44
C ASP A 78 -5.70 -15.07 -13.66
N TRP A 79 -4.56 -15.33 -12.98
CA TRP A 79 -3.92 -14.35 -12.12
C TRP A 79 -3.28 -13.22 -12.94
N GLN A 80 -3.69 -11.99 -12.63
CA GLN A 80 -3.05 -10.80 -13.18
C GLN A 80 -1.93 -10.35 -12.25
N MET A 81 -0.71 -10.30 -12.80
CA MET A 81 0.48 -9.95 -12.02
C MET A 81 0.34 -8.57 -11.39
N MET A 82 0.56 -8.50 -10.08
CA MET A 82 0.60 -7.23 -9.36
C MET A 82 1.98 -6.59 -9.54
N HIS A 83 1.99 -5.30 -9.84
CA HIS A 83 3.21 -4.51 -10.02
C HIS A 83 3.34 -3.43 -8.95
N PRO A 84 4.54 -2.87 -8.75
CA PRO A 84 4.74 -1.77 -7.81
C PRO A 84 3.93 -0.56 -8.27
N ILE A 85 3.27 0.09 -7.32
CA ILE A 85 2.53 1.34 -7.57
C ILE A 85 3.33 2.48 -6.98
N ASP A 86 3.60 3.50 -7.80
CA ASP A 86 4.11 4.77 -7.31
C ASP A 86 2.94 5.59 -6.74
N PHE A 87 2.74 5.49 -5.42
CA PHE A 87 1.67 6.22 -4.74
C PHE A 87 1.89 7.74 -4.68
N GLN A 88 3.11 8.24 -4.95
CA GLN A 88 3.35 9.68 -5.04
C GLN A 88 2.84 10.25 -6.36
N MET A 89 2.96 9.48 -7.43
CA MET A 89 2.56 9.88 -8.78
C MET A 89 1.16 9.41 -9.18
N SER A 90 0.58 8.42 -8.48
CA SER A 90 -0.74 7.87 -8.78
C SER A 90 -1.89 8.67 -8.16
N GLU A 91 -3.11 8.43 -8.68
CA GLU A 91 -4.38 8.92 -8.09
C GLU A 91 -4.91 8.03 -6.97
N TYR A 92 -4.07 7.13 -6.45
CA TYR A 92 -4.40 6.25 -5.35
C TYR A 92 -3.57 6.59 -4.12
N GLN A 93 -4.17 6.39 -2.96
CA GLN A 93 -3.49 6.39 -1.68
C GLN A 93 -3.47 4.98 -1.11
N ARG A 94 -2.41 4.67 -0.35
CA ARG A 94 -2.26 3.38 0.32
C ARG A 94 -2.34 3.55 1.82
N ILE A 95 -3.06 2.64 2.46
CA ILE A 95 -3.11 2.49 3.92
C ILE A 95 -2.71 1.05 4.23
N LEU A 96 -1.65 0.88 5.00
CA LEU A 96 -1.23 -0.41 5.55
C LEU A 96 -1.64 -0.44 7.02
N THR A 97 -2.43 -1.44 7.40
CA THR A 97 -2.92 -1.63 8.76
C THR A 97 -2.39 -2.96 9.29
N PRO A 98 -1.36 -2.95 10.15
CA PRO A 98 -0.91 -4.15 10.84
C PRO A 98 -1.98 -4.58 11.85
N LEU A 99 -2.62 -5.73 11.62
CA LEU A 99 -3.60 -6.28 12.58
C LEU A 99 -2.92 -7.08 13.68
N THR A 100 -1.81 -7.75 13.34
CA THR A 100 -0.93 -8.50 14.24
C THR A 100 0.50 -8.48 13.67
N ASP A 101 1.47 -9.01 14.42
CA ASP A 101 2.84 -9.21 13.92
C ASP A 101 2.92 -10.20 12.73
N GLN A 102 1.83 -10.92 12.44
CA GLN A 102 1.76 -11.94 11.40
C GLN A 102 0.69 -11.62 10.34
N MET A 103 0.05 -10.45 10.39
CA MET A 103 -1.02 -10.09 9.45
C MET A 103 -1.07 -8.58 9.18
N VAL A 104 -1.09 -8.22 7.90
CA VAL A 104 -1.22 -6.84 7.42
C VAL A 104 -2.37 -6.77 6.42
N VAL A 105 -3.22 -5.76 6.58
CA VAL A 105 -4.25 -5.41 5.61
C VAL A 105 -3.82 -4.17 4.83
N GLU A 106 -3.85 -4.27 3.51
CA GLU A 106 -3.61 -3.14 2.62
C GLU A 106 -4.92 -2.68 2.00
N HIS A 107 -5.20 -1.38 2.14
CA HIS A 107 -6.21 -0.68 1.37
C HIS A 107 -5.51 0.22 0.37
N ILE A 108 -5.89 0.12 -0.90
CA ILE A 108 -5.50 1.08 -1.94
C ILE A 108 -6.79 1.71 -2.45
N VAL A 109 -6.92 3.01 -2.25
CA VAL A 109 -8.16 3.75 -2.47
C VAL A 109 -7.89 4.92 -3.40
N HIS A 110 -8.74 5.12 -4.39
CA HIS A 110 -8.65 6.30 -5.25
C HIS A 110 -8.86 7.56 -4.39
N LYS A 111 -8.13 8.66 -4.66
CA LYS A 111 -8.17 9.89 -3.84
C LYS A 111 -9.57 10.50 -3.71
N ASN A 112 -10.46 10.26 -4.67
CA ASN A 112 -11.87 10.65 -4.60
C ASN A 112 -12.76 9.76 -3.71
N GLY A 113 -12.21 8.68 -3.14
CA GLY A 113 -12.91 7.73 -2.27
C GLY A 113 -13.91 6.79 -2.95
N GLN A 114 -14.06 6.84 -4.27
CA GLN A 114 -15.11 6.07 -4.98
C GLN A 114 -14.71 4.65 -5.32
N TYR A 115 -13.41 4.40 -5.48
CA TYR A 115 -12.89 3.10 -5.89
C TYR A 115 -11.80 2.65 -4.95
N GLY A 116 -11.71 1.34 -4.72
CA GLY A 116 -10.63 0.77 -3.95
C GLY A 116 -10.45 -0.72 -4.18
N MET A 117 -9.32 -1.20 -3.69
CA MET A 117 -8.97 -2.61 -3.60
C MET A 117 -8.49 -2.92 -2.18
N LEU A 118 -8.59 -4.19 -1.79
CA LEU A 118 -8.17 -4.67 -0.48
C LEU A 118 -7.33 -5.93 -0.63
N ARG A 119 -6.20 -5.97 0.06
CA ARG A 119 -5.36 -7.18 0.15
C ARG A 119 -5.12 -7.53 1.60
N ARG A 120 -5.06 -8.82 1.90
CA ARG A 120 -4.65 -9.33 3.21
C ARG A 120 -3.43 -10.20 3.03
N PHE A 121 -2.40 -9.86 3.78
CA PHE A 121 -1.17 -10.62 3.83
C PHE A 121 -1.05 -11.25 5.21
N ALA A 122 -0.60 -12.50 5.27
CA ALA A 122 -0.35 -13.18 6.52
C ALA A 122 0.84 -14.13 6.42
N ILE A 123 1.49 -14.40 7.56
CA ILE A 123 2.49 -15.47 7.64
C ILE A 123 1.77 -16.81 7.63
N ILE A 124 2.19 -17.71 6.74
CA ILE A 124 1.72 -19.09 6.66
C ILE A 124 2.94 -19.99 6.62
N GLY A 125 3.06 -20.88 7.62
CA GLY A 125 4.34 -21.51 7.94
C GLY A 125 5.30 -20.43 8.43
N ASP A 126 6.37 -20.20 7.67
CA ASP A 126 7.46 -19.29 8.04
C ASP A 126 7.61 -18.10 7.07
N ASP A 127 6.70 -17.93 6.10
CA ASP A 127 6.80 -16.85 5.10
C ASP A 127 5.47 -16.12 4.88
N TRP A 128 5.57 -14.89 4.40
CA TRP A 128 4.44 -14.00 4.11
C TRP A 128 3.74 -14.39 2.81
N HIS A 129 2.41 -14.46 2.85
CA HIS A 129 1.59 -14.83 1.70
C HIS A 129 0.45 -13.84 1.51
N LEU A 130 0.03 -13.64 0.26
CA LEU A 130 -1.27 -13.05 -0.05
C LEU A 130 -2.35 -14.11 0.18
N ILE A 131 -3.28 -13.82 1.09
CA ILE A 131 -4.33 -14.76 1.53
C ILE A 131 -5.74 -14.31 1.17
N TYR A 132 -5.90 -13.05 0.76
CA TYR A 132 -7.15 -12.53 0.24
C TYR A 132 -6.92 -11.34 -0.68
N TYR A 133 -7.67 -11.27 -1.79
CA TYR A 133 -7.63 -10.11 -2.71
C TYR A 133 -9.03 -9.71 -3.19
N ALA A 134 -9.50 -8.54 -2.77
CA ALA A 134 -10.59 -7.85 -3.45
C ALA A 134 -10.01 -6.93 -4.53
N GLY A 135 -10.37 -7.20 -5.78
CA GLY A 135 -10.04 -6.39 -6.94
C GLY A 135 -10.59 -4.97 -6.85
N MET A 136 -10.30 -4.17 -7.87
CA MET A 136 -10.80 -2.80 -7.96
C MET A 136 -12.32 -2.80 -8.04
N ASN A 137 -12.95 -2.19 -7.04
CA ASN A 137 -14.40 -2.10 -6.91
C ASN A 137 -14.83 -0.72 -6.46
N ARG A 138 -16.08 -0.38 -6.75
CA ARG A 138 -16.69 0.82 -6.20
C ARG A 138 -16.91 0.64 -4.70
N LEU A 139 -16.48 1.59 -3.90
CA LEU A 139 -16.74 1.59 -2.46
C LEU A 139 -18.17 2.06 -2.19
N ALA A 140 -18.87 1.38 -1.29
CA ALA A 140 -20.16 1.84 -0.80
C ALA A 140 -19.94 3.17 -0.03
N GLN A 141 -20.70 4.20 -0.40
CA GLN A 141 -20.73 5.49 0.29
C GLN A 141 -21.77 5.48 1.39
#